data_AF-A0A938T4B6-F1
#
_entry.id   AF-A0A938T4B6-F1
#
_cell.length_a   1.000
_cell.length_b   1.000
_cell.length_c   1.000
_cell.angle_alpha   90.00
_cell.angle_beta   90.00
_cell.angle_gamma   90.00
#
_symmetry.space_group_name_H-M   'P 1'
#
loop_
_entity.id
_entity.type
_entity.pdbx_description
1 polymer ?
#
loop_
_entity_poly.entity_id
_entity_poly.type
_entity_poly.pdbx_seq_one_letter_code
_entity_poly.pdbx_strand_id
1 'polypeptide(L)'
;PLNKTVRDTYFGAACSNPLVTFKRLQDLAIHHFAKIRNSGKNTFWLERLMQEVMNLVPATGIPSILQIDDQGRFAVGYYHQRQDFFTKKETEEQGEAL
;
A
#
# COMPACT_ATOMS: atom_id res chain seq x y z
N PRO A 1 0.27 5.48 23.30
CA PRO A 1 0.56 6.89 22.93
C PRO A 1 -0.56 7.47 22.05
N LEU A 2 -1.08 8.64 22.42
CA LEU A 2 -1.93 9.43 21.51
C LEU A 2 -1.11 9.76 20.25
N ASN A 3 -1.70 9.58 19.07
CA ASN A 3 -1.12 9.82 17.73
C ASN A 3 -0.25 8.71 17.12
N LYS A 4 -0.57 7.43 17.37
CA LYS A 4 0.07 6.32 16.65
C LYS A 4 -0.59 6.12 15.27
N THR A 5 0.19 6.14 14.20
CA THR A 5 -0.35 5.86 12.86
C THR A 5 -0.47 4.35 12.60
N VAL A 6 -1.20 3.98 11.54
CA VAL A 6 -1.26 2.59 11.04
C VAL A 6 0.15 2.08 10.72
N ARG A 7 1.00 2.91 10.12
CA ARG A 7 2.40 2.59 9.82
C ARG A 7 3.19 2.30 11.10
N ASP A 8 3.12 3.18 12.10
CA ASP A 8 3.87 3.01 13.36
C ASP A 8 3.44 1.76 14.13
N THR A 9 2.24 1.27 13.86
CA THR A 9 1.68 0.08 14.50
C THR A 9 2.07 -1.19 13.76
N TYR A 10 1.98 -1.19 12.43
CA TYR A 10 1.99 -2.43 11.65
C TYR A 10 3.20 -2.62 10.74
N PHE A 11 4.05 -1.60 10.51
CA PHE A 11 5.14 -1.74 9.53
C PHE A 11 6.10 -2.89 9.85
N GLY A 12 6.62 -2.95 11.07
CA GLY A 12 7.54 -4.03 11.49
C GLY A 12 6.87 -5.41 11.50
N ALA A 13 5.59 -5.48 11.89
CA ALA A 13 4.81 -6.72 11.89
C ALA A 13 4.49 -7.19 10.46
N ALA A 14 4.18 -6.28 9.54
CA ALA A 14 3.93 -6.60 8.14
C ALA A 14 5.20 -7.06 7.44
N CYS A 15 6.34 -6.48 7.80
CA CYS A 15 7.63 -6.88 7.28
C CYS A 15 8.01 -8.30 7.75
N SER A 16 7.84 -8.63 9.02
CA SER A 16 8.23 -9.95 9.57
C SER A 16 7.19 -11.06 9.39
N ASN A 17 5.90 -10.73 9.59
CA ASN A 17 4.76 -11.65 9.62
C ASN A 17 3.62 -11.13 8.73
N PRO A 18 3.79 -11.11 7.38
CA PRO A 18 2.88 -10.39 6.50
C PRO A 18 1.48 -11.00 6.43
N LEU A 19 1.32 -12.33 6.47
CA LEU A 19 -0.01 -12.95 6.31
C LEU A 19 -1.05 -12.42 7.31
N VAL A 20 -0.74 -12.49 8.61
CA VAL A 20 -1.67 -12.05 9.66
C VAL A 20 -1.83 -10.53 9.66
N THR A 21 -0.73 -9.81 9.43
CA THR A 21 -0.74 -8.35 9.45
C THR A 21 -1.51 -7.78 8.26
N PHE A 22 -1.34 -8.32 7.05
CA PHE A 22 -2.05 -7.88 5.87
C PHE A 22 -3.53 -8.22 5.90
N LYS A 23 -3.92 -9.37 6.45
CA LYS A 23 -5.34 -9.63 6.73
C LYS A 23 -5.96 -8.51 7.57
N ARG A 24 -5.28 -8.10 8.64
CA ARG A 24 -5.75 -7.01 9.50
C ARG A 24 -5.77 -5.67 8.78
N LEU A 25 -4.73 -5.35 8.00
CA LEU A 25 -4.66 -4.11 7.22
C LEU A 25 -5.74 -4.04 6.15
N GLN A 26 -6.08 -5.16 5.52
CA GLN A 26 -7.14 -5.22 4.50
C GLN A 26 -8.52 -4.95 5.12
N ASP A 27 -8.82 -5.53 6.28
CA ASP A 27 -10.07 -5.24 7.01
C ASP A 27 -10.15 -3.74 7.36
N LEU A 28 -9.05 -3.17 7.88
CA LEU A 28 -8.98 -1.74 8.18
C LEU A 28 -9.15 -0.87 6.92
N ALA A 29 -8.54 -1.27 5.80
CA ALA A 29 -8.65 -0.54 4.54
C ALA A 29 -10.11 -0.47 4.06
N ILE A 30 -10.86 -1.57 4.13
CA ILE A 30 -12.30 -1.60 3.77
C ILE A 30 -13.09 -0.60 4.61
N HIS A 31 -12.89 -0.59 5.94
CA HIS A 31 -13.55 0.36 6.83
C HIS A 31 -13.15 1.82 6.53
N HIS A 32 -11.88 2.08 6.24
CA HIS A 32 -11.41 3.41 5.88
C HIS A 32 -11.98 3.87 4.53
N PHE A 33 -12.04 3.00 3.52
CA PHE A 33 -12.66 3.34 2.24
C PHE A 33 -14.14 3.67 2.39
N ALA A 34 -14.89 2.88 3.17
CA ALA A 34 -16.28 3.19 3.49
C ALA A 34 -16.42 4.58 4.13
N LYS A 35 -15.56 4.91 5.12
CA LYS A 35 -15.58 6.22 5.77
C LYS A 35 -15.25 7.36 4.79
N ILE A 36 -14.28 7.18 3.89
CA ILE A 36 -13.90 8.19 2.89
C ILE A 36 -15.05 8.39 1.88
N ARG A 37 -15.66 7.31 1.37
CA ARG A 37 -16.82 7.38 0.49
C ARG A 37 -18.00 8.09 1.14
N ASN A 38 -18.28 7.81 2.42
CA ASN A 38 -19.31 8.50 3.19
C ASN A 38 -19.03 10.00 3.39
N SER A 39 -17.77 10.43 3.26
CA SER A 39 -17.40 11.85 3.27
C SER A 39 -17.48 12.52 1.89
N GLY A 40 -18.00 11.83 0.87
CA GLY A 40 -18.14 12.33 -0.50
C GLY A 40 -16.84 12.30 -1.32
N LYS A 41 -15.78 11.67 -0.81
CA LYS A 41 -14.49 11.57 -1.50
C LYS A 41 -14.36 10.24 -2.26
N ASN A 42 -13.71 10.28 -3.42
CA ASN A 42 -13.48 9.11 -4.26
C ASN A 42 -12.33 8.25 -3.73
N THR A 43 -12.54 6.93 -3.65
CA THR A 43 -11.55 5.91 -3.23
C THR A 43 -11.11 5.00 -4.37
N PHE A 44 -11.71 5.11 -5.56
CA PHE A 44 -11.53 4.19 -6.69
C PHE A 44 -10.06 4.00 -7.08
N TRP A 45 -9.28 5.07 -7.14
CA TRP A 45 -7.86 4.97 -7.51
C TRP A 45 -7.04 4.18 -6.47
N LEU A 46 -7.34 4.34 -5.17
CA LEU A 46 -6.67 3.57 -4.11
C LEU A 46 -7.08 2.09 -4.16
N GLU A 47 -8.36 1.81 -4.37
CA GLU A 47 -8.89 0.46 -4.51
C GLU A 47 -8.28 -0.24 -5.75
N ARG A 48 -8.14 0.49 -6.86
CA ARG A 48 -7.49 -0.02 -8.09
C ARG A 48 -6.02 -0.32 -7.87
N LEU A 49 -5.27 0.59 -7.25
CA LEU A 49 -3.86 0.36 -6.91
C LEU A 49 -3.68 -0.89 -6.03
N MET A 50 -4.56 -1.08 -5.04
CA MET A 50 -4.54 -2.29 -4.21
C MET A 50 -4.79 -3.55 -5.05
N GLN A 51 -5.75 -3.52 -5.97
CA GLN A 51 -6.02 -4.66 -6.87
C GLN A 51 -4.83 -4.97 -7.78
N GLU A 52 -4.22 -3.94 -8.38
CA GLU A 52 -3.04 -4.06 -9.25
C GLU A 52 -1.89 -4.75 -8.50
N VAL A 53 -1.58 -4.30 -7.28
CA VAL A 53 -0.52 -4.92 -6.46
C VAL A 53 -0.88 -6.35 -6.06
N MET A 54 -2.12 -6.60 -5.63
CA MET A 54 -2.55 -7.95 -5.23
C MET A 54 -2.57 -8.93 -6.40
N ASN A 55 -2.79 -8.48 -7.63
CA ASN A 55 -2.72 -9.31 -8.83
C ASN A 55 -1.29 -9.78 -9.15
N LEU A 56 -0.27 -9.10 -8.64
CA LEU A 56 1.13 -9.53 -8.75
C LEU A 56 1.51 -10.58 -7.71
N VAL A 57 0.67 -10.79 -6.69
CA VAL A 57 0.90 -11.82 -5.67
C VAL A 57 0.57 -13.19 -6.26
N PRO A 58 1.46 -14.20 -6.13
CA PRO A 58 1.18 -15.53 -6.65
C PRO A 58 -0.05 -16.16 -5.99
N ALA A 59 -0.70 -17.09 -6.68
CA ALA A 59 -1.89 -17.78 -6.15
C ALA A 59 -1.64 -18.57 -4.86
N THR A 60 -0.37 -18.90 -4.56
CA THR A 60 0.06 -19.47 -3.27
C THR A 60 -0.12 -18.50 -2.10
N GLY A 61 -0.38 -17.22 -2.39
CA GLY A 61 -0.69 -16.20 -1.41
C GLY A 61 0.54 -15.57 -0.77
N ILE A 62 0.28 -14.83 0.30
CA ILE A 62 1.28 -14.11 1.09
C ILE A 62 1.88 -15.08 2.12
N PRO A 63 3.22 -15.16 2.24
CA PRO A 63 3.86 -16.06 3.20
C PRO A 63 3.53 -15.67 4.64
N SER A 64 3.58 -16.65 5.56
CA SER A 64 3.38 -16.38 6.98
C SER A 64 4.52 -15.56 7.60
N ILE A 65 5.75 -15.80 7.13
CA ILE A 65 6.99 -15.17 7.61
C ILE A 65 7.87 -14.82 6.41
N LEU A 66 8.51 -13.66 6.42
CA LEU A 66 9.56 -13.30 5.45
C LEU A 66 10.96 -13.53 6.04
N GLN A 67 11.88 -14.03 5.22
CA GLN A 67 13.30 -14.09 5.57
C GLN A 67 13.91 -12.69 5.59
N ILE A 68 15.05 -12.54 6.26
CA ILE A 68 15.65 -11.21 6.50
C ILE A 68 15.93 -10.43 5.19
N ASP A 69 16.35 -11.12 4.13
CA ASP A 69 16.59 -10.49 2.84
C ASP A 69 15.28 -9.96 2.23
N ASP A 70 14.20 -10.72 2.34
CA ASP A 70 12.87 -10.31 1.86
C ASP A 70 12.25 -9.21 2.73
N GLN A 71 12.57 -9.19 4.03
CA GLN A 71 12.24 -8.08 4.92
C GLN A 71 12.92 -6.77 4.44
N GLY A 72 14.18 -6.85 4.03
CA GLY A 72 14.89 -5.74 3.39
C GLY A 72 14.21 -5.28 2.10
N ARG A 73 13.87 -6.23 1.21
CA ARG A 73 13.16 -5.93 -0.06
C ARG A 73 11.79 -5.31 0.17
N PHE A 74 11.04 -5.78 1.17
CA PHE A 74 9.76 -5.22 1.58
C PHE A 74 9.90 -3.73 1.96
N ALA A 75 10.91 -3.41 2.79
CA ALA A 75 11.13 -2.04 3.21
C ALA A 75 11.50 -1.12 2.02
N VAL A 76 12.36 -1.59 1.12
CA VAL A 76 12.71 -0.87 -0.11
C VAL A 76 11.47 -0.60 -0.97
N GLY A 77 10.67 -1.64 -1.25
CA GLY A 77 9.43 -1.51 -2.04
C GLY A 77 8.43 -0.53 -1.41
N TYR A 78 8.27 -0.57 -0.08
CA TYR A 78 7.44 0.40 0.63
C TYR A 78 7.89 1.84 0.41
N TYR A 79 9.19 2.13 0.55
CA TYR A 79 9.69 3.49 0.38
C TYR A 79 9.68 3.96 -1.07
N HIS A 80 9.86 3.06 -2.04
CA HIS A 80 9.64 3.39 -3.46
C HIS A 80 8.20 3.85 -3.70
N GLN A 81 7.20 3.09 -3.26
CA GLN A 81 5.80 3.46 -3.44
C GLN A 81 5.43 4.74 -2.65
N ARG A 82 5.98 4.89 -1.45
CA ARG A 82 5.79 6.12 -0.65
C ARG A 82 6.35 7.33 -1.38
N GLN A 83 7.55 7.23 -1.94
CA GLN A 83 8.16 8.32 -2.71
C GLN A 83 7.32 8.67 -3.95
N ASP A 84 6.82 7.66 -4.67
CA ASP A 84 5.94 7.85 -5.84
C ASP A 84 4.67 8.66 -5.49
N PHE A 85 4.06 8.42 -4.32
CA PHE A 85 2.90 9.20 -3.86
C PHE A 85 3.17 10.68 -3.59
N PHE A 86 4.42 11.06 -3.28
CA PHE A 86 4.79 12.44 -2.93
C PHE A 86 5.57 13.16 -4.03
N THR A 87 6.02 12.44 -5.05
CA THR A 87 6.70 13.03 -6.19
C THR A 87 5.64 13.63 -7.12
N LYS A 88 5.72 14.94 -7.37
CA LYS A 88 4.86 15.56 -8.38
C LYS A 88 5.23 14.96 -9.73
N LYS A 89 4.26 14.38 -10.42
CA LYS A 89 4.41 14.06 -11.83
C LYS A 89 4.39 15.39 -12.58
N GLU A 90 5.50 15.76 -13.19
CA GLU A 90 5.48 16.81 -14.21
C GLU A 90 4.53 16.33 -15.29
N THR A 91 3.49 17.13 -15.57
CA THR A 91 2.67 16.91 -16.75
C THR A 91 3.61 17.13 -17.93
N GLU A 92 4.03 16.05 -18.60
CA GLU A 92 4.51 16.17 -19.96
C GLU A 92 3.33 16.70 -20.78
N GLU A 93 3.25 18.03 -20.91
CA GLU A 93 2.55 18.67 -22.01
C GLU A 93 3.22 18.11 -23.27
N GLN A 94 2.58 17.10 -23.87
CA GLN A 94 2.82 16.76 -25.27
C GLN A 94 2.32 17.95 -26.09
N GLY A 95 3.16 18.99 -26.17
CA GLY A 95 3.12 19.97 -27.22
C GLY A 95 3.44 19.26 -28.53
N GLU A 96 2.51 19.37 -29.47
CA GLU A 96 2.62 18.92 -30.85
C GLU A 96 3.97 19.31 -31.48
N ALA A 97 4.52 18.41 -32.29
CA ALA A 97 5.46 18.77 -33.35
C ALA A 97 4.98 18.12 -34.66
N LEU A 98 4.21 18.93 -35.40
CA LEU A 98 3.92 18.95 -36.86
C LEU A 98 3.37 17.69 -37.54
#